data_AF-A0A2P7BA26-F1
#
_entry.id   AF-A0A2P7BA26-F1
#
_cell.length_a   1.000
_cell.length_b   1.000
_cell.length_c   1.000
_cell.angle_alpha   90.00
_cell.angle_beta   90.00
_cell.angle_gamma   90.00
#
_symmetry.space_group_name_H-M   'P 1'
#
loop_
_entity.id
_entity.type
_entity.pdbx_description
1 polymer ?
#
loop_
_entity_poly.entity_id
_entity_poly.type
_entity_poly.pdbx_seq_one_letter_code
_entity_poly.pdbx_strand_id
1 'polypeptide(L)' 'MVGLLVGFVPSALSLLSGNTISVNGIAIVGWTGVWIVTVACGLGGFLFGAIWALVLRAIAIASGR' A
#
# COMPACT_ATOMS: atom_id res chain seq x y z
N MET A 1 9.04 2.01 -2.24
CA MET A 1 8.68 3.43 -2.41
C MET A 1 7.34 3.64 -3.09
N VAL A 2 7.04 2.99 -4.22
CA VAL A 2 5.77 3.18 -4.95
C VAL A 2 4.52 2.97 -4.07
N GLY A 3 4.47 1.90 -3.26
CA GLY A 3 3.34 1.66 -2.36
C GLY A 3 3.11 2.76 -1.31
N LEU A 4 4.19 3.39 -0.81
CA LEU A 4 4.08 4.53 0.11
C LEU A 4 3.55 5.77 -0.59
N LEU A 5 4.00 6.06 -1.82
CA LEU A 5 3.50 7.19 -2.60
C LEU A 5 2.02 7.01 -2.97
N VAL A 6 1.63 5.79 -3.36
CA VAL A 6 0.25 5.43 -3.67
C VAL A 6 -0.65 5.52 -2.44
N GLY A 7 -0.15 5.26 -1.24
CA GLY A 7 -0.94 5.46 -0.02
C GLY A 7 -0.96 6.93 0.43
N PHE A 8 0.14 7.66 0.32
CA PHE A 8 0.26 9.02 0.83
C PHE A 8 -0.47 10.05 -0.02
N VAL A 9 -0.22 10.08 -1.34
CA VAL A 9 -0.72 11.12 -2.24
C VAL A 9 -2.25 11.19 -2.27
N PRO A 10 -3.01 10.11 -2.56
CA PRO A 10 -4.46 10.19 -2.59
C PRO A 10 -5.06 10.43 -1.21
N SER A 11 -4.43 9.94 -0.14
CA SER A 11 -4.91 10.16 1.22
C SER A 11 -4.76 11.62 1.66
N ALA A 12 -3.61 12.22 1.38
CA ALA A 12 -3.36 13.63 1.63
C ALA A 12 -4.31 14.50 0.79
N LEU A 13 -4.52 14.17 -0.49
CA LEU A 13 -5.45 14.89 -1.36
C LEU A 13 -6.89 14.81 -0.84
N SER A 14 -7.33 13.62 -0.39
CA SER A 14 -8.66 13.43 0.19
C SER A 14 -8.83 14.30 1.44
N LEU A 15 -7.84 14.31 2.34
CA LEU A 15 -7.89 15.13 3.55
C LEU A 15 -7.96 16.63 3.22
N LEU A 16 -7.12 17.10 2.29
CA LEU A 16 -7.07 18.50 1.87
C LEU A 16 -8.33 18.94 1.10
N SER A 17 -8.98 18.01 0.40
CA SER A 17 -10.27 18.22 -0.26
C SER A 17 -11.47 18.21 0.71
N GLY A 18 -11.26 17.89 1.99
CA GLY A 18 -12.34 17.73 2.96
C GLY A 18 -13.13 16.42 2.81
N ASN A 19 -12.59 15.44 2.08
CA ASN A 19 -13.21 14.15 1.85
C ASN A 19 -12.81 13.15 2.95
N THR A 20 -13.79 12.47 3.52
CA THR A 20 -13.56 11.42 4.53
C THR A 20 -13.25 10.08 3.86
N ILE A 21 -12.07 9.53 4.18
CA ILE A 21 -11.75 8.14 3.82
C ILE A 21 -12.38 7.24 4.86
N SER A 22 -13.13 6.22 4.43
CA SER A 22 -13.75 5.23 5.31
C SER A 22 -13.32 3.84 4.89
N VAL A 23 -12.91 3.03 5.87
CA VAL A 23 -12.56 1.62 5.67
C VAL A 23 -13.41 0.80 6.63
N ASN A 24 -14.20 -0.13 6.09
CA ASN A 24 -15.13 -0.96 6.87
C ASN A 24 -16.08 -0.14 7.79
N GLY A 25 -16.52 1.03 7.32
CA GLY A 25 -17.40 1.92 8.10
C GLY A 25 -16.68 2.76 9.16
N ILE A 26 -15.37 2.58 9.34
CA ILE A 26 -14.55 3.40 10.25
C ILE A 26 -13.97 4.57 9.46
N ALA A 27 -14.33 5.79 9.89
CA ALA A 27 -13.77 7.02 9.34
C ALA A 27 -12.30 7.15 9.75
N ILE A 28 -11.43 7.32 8.75
CA ILE A 28 -10.01 7.58 8.90
C ILE A 28 -9.81 9.09 8.83
N VAL A 29 -9.60 9.73 9.98
CA VAL A 29 -9.65 11.19 10.13
C VAL A 29 -8.26 11.79 10.37
N GLY A 30 -8.04 12.95 9.77
CA GLY A 30 -6.84 13.77 10.00
C GLY A 30 -5.55 13.18 9.41
N TRP A 31 -4.44 13.81 9.74
CA TRP A 31 -3.11 13.40 9.26
C TRP A 31 -2.70 12.02 9.76
N THR A 32 -3.11 11.62 10.96
CA THR A 32 -2.92 10.25 11.46
C THR A 32 -3.52 9.22 10.50
N GLY A 33 -4.70 9.53 9.96
CA GLY A 33 -5.36 8.69 8.99
C GLY A 33 -4.59 8.54 7.66
N VAL A 34 -4.03 9.64 7.17
CA VAL A 34 -3.16 9.65 5.98
C VAL A 34 -1.97 8.71 6.17
N TRP A 35 -1.32 8.76 7.34
CA TRP A 35 -0.19 7.90 7.64
C TRP A 35 -0.58 6.43 7.77
N ILE A 36 -1.74 6.13 8.37
CA ILE A 36 -2.26 4.76 8.45
C ILE A 36 -2.44 4.16 7.04
N VAL A 37 -3.10 4.89 6.13
CA VAL A 37 -3.30 4.42 4.74
C VAL A 37 -1.97 4.30 4.00
N THR A 38 -1.07 5.26 4.21
CA THR A 38 0.30 5.25 3.64
C THR A 38 1.07 3.98 4.01
N VAL A 39 1.10 3.66 5.31
CA VAL A 39 1.81 2.48 5.81
C VAL A 39 1.14 1.19 5.32
N ALA A 40 -0.20 1.12 5.31
CA ALA A 40 -0.94 -0.03 4.81
C ALA A 40 -0.63 -0.31 3.33
N CYS A 41 -0.67 0.71 2.46
CA CYS A 41 -0.31 0.57 1.05
C CYS A 41 1.19 0.27 0.87
N GLY A 42 2.06 0.84 1.69
CA GLY A 42 3.50 0.55 1.70
C GLY A 42 3.79 -0.92 2.00
N LEU A 43 3.19 -1.45 3.07
CA LEU A 43 3.32 -2.85 3.46
C LEU A 43 2.69 -3.79 2.43
N GLY A 44 1.50 -3.47 1.92
CA GLY A 44 0.85 -4.26 0.87
C GLY A 44 1.70 -4.36 -0.40
N GLY A 45 2.26 -3.22 -0.86
CA GLY A 45 3.16 -3.20 -2.00
C GLY A 45 4.47 -3.98 -1.76
N PHE A 46 5.01 -3.92 -0.54
CA PHE A 46 6.20 -4.69 -0.16
C PHE A 46 5.92 -6.20 -0.17
N LEU A 47 4.84 -6.64 0.47
CA LEU A 47 4.44 -8.05 0.52
C LEU A 47 4.17 -8.60 -0.89
N PHE A 48 3.46 -7.83 -1.72
CA PHE A 48 3.23 -8.20 -3.12
C PHE A 48 4.54 -8.39 -3.90
N GLY A 49 5.48 -7.45 -3.75
CA GLY A 49 6.81 -7.57 -4.36
C GLY A 49 7.59 -8.78 -3.86
N ALA A 50 7.54 -9.06 -2.54
CA ALA A 50 8.19 -10.22 -1.94
C ALA A 50 7.62 -11.55 -2.46
N ILE A 51 6.29 -11.66 -2.55
CA ILE A 51 5.61 -12.85 -3.11
C ILE A 51 6.06 -13.07 -4.55
N TRP A 52 6.04 -12.03 -5.38
CA TRP A 52 6.49 -12.16 -6.77
C TRP A 52 7.97 -12.50 -6.91
N ALA A 53 8.83 -11.95 -6.06
CA ALA A 53 10.24 -12.34 -6.03
C ALA A 53 10.42 -13.82 -5.71
N LEU A 54 9.65 -14.36 -4.75
CA LEU A 54 9.65 -15.79 -4.42
C LEU A 54 9.10 -16.64 -5.57
N VAL A 55 8.02 -16.21 -6.23
CA VAL A 55 7.45 -16.89 -7.39
C VAL A 55 8.46 -16.98 -8.52
N LEU A 56 9.10 -15.86 -8.88
CA LEU A 56 10.13 -15.83 -9.93
C LEU A 56 11.32 -16.71 -9.57
N ARG A 57 11.73 -16.71 -8.30
CA ARG A 57 12.79 -17.59 -7.80
C ARG A 57 12.39 -19.07 -7.91
N ALA A 58 11.16 -19.42 -7.57
CA ALA A 58 10.65 -20.79 -7.71
C ALA A 58 10.60 -21.21 -9.18
N ILE A 59 10.17 -20.33 -10.08
CA ILE A 59 10.18 -20.57 -11.53
C ILE A 59 11.60 -20.79 -12.04
N ALA A 60 12.59 -20.02 -11.58
CA ALA A 60 13.99 -20.19 -11.98
C ALA A 60 14.50 -21.60 -11.62
N ILE A 61 14.27 -22.03 -10.38
CA ILE A 61 14.65 -23.37 -9.88
C ILE A 61 13.93 -24.47 -10.68
N ALA A 62 12.62 -24.31 -10.93
CA ALA A 62 11.84 -25.27 -11.72
C ALA A 62 12.26 -25.33 -13.20
N SER A 63 12.76 -24.22 -13.74
CA SER A 63 13.28 -24.13 -15.10
C SER A 63 14.68 -24.76 -15.25
N GLY A 64 15.28 -25.29 -14.19
CA GLY A 64 16.62 -25.89 -14.22
C GLY A 64 17.76 -24.88 -14.38
N ARG A 65 17.52 -23.60 -14.03
CA ARG A 65 18.55 -22.58 -13.87
C ARG A 65 18.92 -22.44 -12.40
#